data_AF-A0A949NYK1-F1
#
_entry.id   AF-A0A949NYK1-F1
#
_cell.length_a   1.000
_cell.length_b   1.000
_cell.length_c   1.000
_cell.angle_alpha   90.00
_cell.angle_beta   90.00
_cell.angle_gamma   90.00
#
_symmetry.space_group_name_H-M   'P 1'
#
loop_
_entity.id
_entity.type
_entity.pdbx_description
1 polymer ?
#
loop_
_entity_poly.entity_id
_entity_poly.type
_entity_poly.pdbx_seq_one_letter_code
_entity_poly.pdbx_strand_id
1 'polypeptide(L)'
;MEYPTKNDFYLKFKAITSSNNKFLDYILIEVSNNFFGAVNVKPELIIGMKFSNLVFDKDNNILDFHELQYHMIPNSRRKFEKYVSELRRWYLVNIFGDSGSEMILFYSDITKLKNGQIPTQGDDTTKEELIAKSV
;
A
#
# COMPACT_ATOMS: atom_id res chain seq x y z
N MET A 1 -11.10 -24.49 0.06
CA MET A 1 -11.79 -23.51 0.92
C MET A 1 -11.76 -22.18 0.18
N GLU A 2 -12.91 -21.53 0.01
CA GLU A 2 -13.07 -20.26 -0.70
C GLU A 2 -13.01 -19.10 0.30
N TYR A 3 -12.44 -17.96 -0.09
CA TYR A 3 -12.32 -16.76 0.74
C TYR A 3 -13.09 -15.59 0.12
N PRO A 4 -13.86 -14.81 0.89
CA PRO A 4 -14.56 -13.65 0.35
C PRO A 4 -13.59 -12.54 -0.04
N THR A 5 -13.72 -12.03 -1.26
CA THR A 5 -12.89 -10.93 -1.80
C THR A 5 -13.53 -9.55 -1.60
N LYS A 6 -14.55 -9.45 -0.74
CA LYS A 6 -15.34 -8.22 -0.54
C LYS A 6 -14.46 -7.01 -0.21
N ASN A 7 -13.42 -7.22 0.59
CA ASN A 7 -12.51 -6.17 1.04
C ASN A 7 -11.16 -6.20 0.31
N ASP A 8 -10.99 -7.06 -0.70
CA ASP A 8 -9.80 -7.03 -1.53
C ASP A 8 -9.86 -5.77 -2.38
N PHE A 9 -8.73 -5.18 -2.75
CA PHE A 9 -8.72 -4.07 -3.71
C PHE A 9 -7.36 -3.95 -4.38
N TYR A 10 -7.29 -3.19 -5.47
CA TYR A 10 -6.02 -2.79 -6.04
C TYR A 10 -5.93 -1.28 -6.26
N LEU A 11 -4.70 -0.80 -6.25
CA LEU A 11 -4.30 0.52 -6.74
C LEU A 11 -3.33 0.31 -7.89
N LYS A 12 -3.55 1.03 -8.99
CA LYS A 12 -2.67 1.02 -10.14
C LYS A 12 -2.04 2.39 -10.32
N PHE A 13 -0.74 2.38 -10.40
CA PHE A 13 0.10 3.56 -10.52
C PHE A 13 0.83 3.56 -11.86
N LYS A 14 1.11 4.76 -12.37
CA LYS A 14 1.98 4.99 -13.51
C LYS A 14 3.20 5.80 -13.09
N ALA A 15 4.39 5.37 -13.48
CA ALA A 15 5.63 6.05 -13.20
C ALA A 15 5.69 7.38 -13.94
N ILE A 16 6.08 8.42 -13.23
CA ILE A 16 6.46 9.72 -13.77
C ILE A 16 7.98 9.68 -13.93
N THR A 17 8.44 9.89 -15.17
CA THR A 17 9.87 9.99 -15.49
C THR A 17 10.22 11.37 -16.03
N SER A 18 11.45 11.79 -15.80
CA SER A 18 12.03 12.98 -16.41
C SER A 18 12.35 12.76 -17.90
N SER A 19 12.72 13.84 -18.60
CA SER A 19 13.17 13.81 -19.99
C SER A 19 14.40 12.92 -20.24
N ASN A 20 15.23 12.68 -19.22
CA ASN A 20 16.36 11.74 -19.26
C ASN A 20 16.02 10.35 -18.70
N ASN A 21 14.74 9.99 -18.66
CA ASN A 21 14.23 8.69 -18.25
C ASN A 21 14.56 8.30 -16.80
N LYS A 22 14.81 9.28 -15.91
CA LYS A 22 14.96 9.02 -14.48
C LYS A 22 13.58 8.99 -13.82
N PHE A 23 13.37 8.01 -12.95
CA PHE A 23 12.18 7.92 -12.13
C PHE A 23 12.07 9.14 -11.20
N LEU A 24 10.89 9.78 -11.15
CA LEU A 24 10.61 10.93 -10.29
C LEU A 24 9.57 10.59 -9.23
N ASP A 25 8.47 9.94 -9.61
CA ASP A 25 7.34 9.64 -8.72
C ASP A 25 6.38 8.63 -9.40
N TYR A 26 5.28 8.30 -8.75
CA TYR A 26 4.12 7.65 -9.35
C TYR A 26 2.89 8.56 -9.31
N ILE A 27 1.97 8.36 -10.25
CA ILE A 27 0.61 8.92 -10.21
C ILE A 27 -0.41 7.78 -10.12
N LEU A 28 -1.39 7.90 -9.21
CA LEU A 28 -2.48 6.94 -9.11
C LEU A 28 -3.40 7.12 -10.33
N ILE A 29 -3.51 6.09 -11.18
CA ILE A 29 -4.31 6.16 -12.41
C ILE A 29 -5.63 5.41 -12.31
N GLU A 30 -5.72 4.43 -11.41
CA GLU A 30 -6.89 3.56 -11.31
C GLU A 30 -6.92 2.86 -9.93
N VAL A 31 -8.13 2.57 -9.45
CA VAL A 31 -8.39 1.69 -8.31
C VAL A 31 -9.50 0.70 -8.67
N SER A 32 -9.56 -0.44 -7.98
CA SER A 32 -10.64 -1.41 -8.19
C SER A 32 -12.02 -0.89 -7.77
N ASN A 33 -13.09 -1.43 -8.38
CA ASN A 33 -14.47 -1.04 -8.08
C ASN A 33 -14.86 -1.18 -6.59
N ASN A 34 -14.27 -2.14 -5.88
CA ASN A 34 -14.53 -2.40 -4.47
C ASN A 34 -13.67 -1.57 -3.52
N PHE A 35 -12.73 -0.75 -4.02
CA PHE A 35 -11.88 0.11 -3.19
C PHE A 35 -12.69 1.00 -2.25
N PHE A 36 -13.73 1.70 -2.75
CA PHE A 36 -14.56 2.55 -1.90
C PHE A 36 -15.26 1.76 -0.80
N GLY A 37 -15.78 0.56 -1.12
CA GLY A 37 -16.42 -0.31 -0.13
C GLY A 37 -15.46 -0.85 0.93
N ALA A 38 -14.18 -1.05 0.55
CA ALA A 38 -13.16 -1.58 1.45
C ALA A 38 -12.53 -0.48 2.32
N VAL A 39 -12.26 0.69 1.75
CA VAL A 39 -11.40 1.75 2.33
C VAL A 39 -12.20 2.99 2.76
N ASN A 40 -13.44 3.15 2.27
CA ASN A 40 -14.30 4.32 2.51
C ASN A 40 -13.71 5.67 2.04
N VAL A 41 -12.84 5.61 1.02
CA VAL A 41 -12.27 6.80 0.35
C VAL A 41 -12.82 6.85 -1.07
N LYS A 42 -13.40 8.00 -1.43
CA LYS A 42 -13.91 8.20 -2.79
C LYS A 42 -12.75 8.19 -3.80
N PRO A 43 -12.78 7.33 -4.82
CA PRO A 43 -11.73 7.28 -5.84
C PRO A 43 -11.45 8.64 -6.49
N GLU A 44 -12.49 9.46 -6.71
CA GLU A 44 -12.37 10.79 -7.31
C GLU A 44 -11.48 11.76 -6.51
N LEU A 45 -11.28 11.52 -5.21
CA LEU A 45 -10.45 12.36 -4.36
C LEU A 45 -8.96 12.02 -4.46
N ILE A 46 -8.61 10.80 -4.89
CA ILE A 46 -7.23 10.30 -4.87
C ILE A 46 -6.66 9.99 -6.25
N ILE A 47 -7.51 9.67 -7.24
CA ILE A 47 -7.06 9.43 -8.61
C ILE A 47 -6.44 10.72 -9.17
N GLY A 48 -5.29 10.57 -9.84
CA GLY A 48 -4.50 11.68 -10.36
C GLY A 48 -3.54 12.30 -9.34
N MET A 49 -3.61 11.91 -8.05
CA MET A 49 -2.61 12.33 -7.08
C MET A 49 -1.29 11.61 -7.29
N LYS A 50 -0.20 12.34 -7.03
CA LYS A 50 1.14 11.76 -6.93
C LYS A 50 1.22 10.88 -5.69
N PHE A 51 2.01 9.80 -5.75
CA PHE A 51 2.25 8.94 -4.61
C PHE A 51 2.87 9.71 -3.44
N SER A 52 3.83 10.60 -3.73
CA SER A 52 4.36 11.52 -2.71
C SER A 52 3.27 12.30 -1.97
N ASN A 53 2.26 12.83 -2.68
CA ASN A 53 1.14 13.54 -2.04
C ASN A 53 0.28 12.60 -1.19
N LEU A 54 0.03 11.38 -1.65
CA LEU A 54 -0.72 10.37 -0.88
C LEU A 54 0.00 9.97 0.41
N VAL A 55 1.34 10.04 0.45
CA VAL A 55 2.16 9.79 1.65
C VAL A 55 2.06 10.94 2.66
N PHE A 56 2.02 12.19 2.20
CA PHE A 56 2.05 13.37 3.08
C PHE A 56 0.66 13.82 3.57
N ASP A 57 -0.40 13.36 2.92
CA ASP A 57 -1.76 13.69 3.30
C ASP A 57 -2.20 12.89 4.55
N LYS A 58 -2.04 13.51 5.72
CA LYS A 58 -2.42 12.92 7.02
C LYS A 58 -3.90 12.60 7.13
N ASP A 59 -4.76 13.32 6.41
CA ASP A 59 -6.20 13.10 6.44
C ASP A 59 -6.60 11.90 5.54
N ASN A 60 -5.73 11.52 4.59
CA ASN A 60 -5.92 10.41 3.66
C ASN A 60 -4.94 9.22 3.85
N ASN A 61 -4.19 9.17 4.96
CA ASN A 61 -3.22 8.10 5.26
C ASN A 61 -3.88 6.78 5.70
N ILE A 62 -5.02 6.41 5.11
CA ILE A 62 -5.81 5.23 5.52
C ILE A 62 -5.08 3.90 5.23
N LEU A 63 -4.05 3.90 4.38
CA LEU A 63 -3.28 2.70 4.01
C LEU A 63 -1.82 2.71 4.49
N ASP A 64 -1.43 3.69 5.31
CA ASP A 64 -0.04 3.97 5.70
C ASP A 64 0.93 3.97 4.50
N PHE A 65 0.66 4.84 3.53
CA PHE A 65 1.46 4.91 2.31
C PHE A 65 2.94 5.23 2.61
N HIS A 66 3.25 5.87 3.74
CA HIS A 66 4.62 6.11 4.17
C HIS A 66 5.46 4.82 4.28
N GLU A 67 4.88 3.72 4.76
CA GLU A 67 5.61 2.44 4.83
C GLU A 67 5.81 1.82 3.44
N LEU A 68 4.87 2.08 2.51
CA LEU A 68 4.93 1.55 1.15
C LEU A 68 6.02 2.19 0.29
N GLN A 69 6.52 3.38 0.64
CA GLN A 69 7.54 4.08 -0.15
C GLN A 69 8.78 3.21 -0.40
N TYR A 70 9.19 2.40 0.58
CA TYR A 70 10.34 1.50 0.50
C TYR A 70 10.09 0.30 -0.42
N HIS A 71 8.83 0.01 -0.72
CA HIS A 71 8.41 -1.13 -1.52
C HIS A 71 8.02 -0.76 -2.96
N MET A 72 7.90 0.54 -3.27
CA MET A 72 7.51 1.04 -4.60
C MET A 72 8.70 1.32 -5.53
N ILE A 73 9.79 0.58 -5.38
CA ILE A 73 10.93 0.69 -6.31
C ILE A 73 10.47 0.18 -7.69
N PRO A 74 10.71 0.93 -8.80
CA PRO A 74 10.37 0.47 -10.15
C PRO A 74 10.91 -0.93 -10.45
N ASN A 75 10.13 -1.74 -11.16
CA ASN A 75 10.45 -3.13 -11.50
C ASN A 75 10.66 -4.08 -10.30
N SER A 76 10.35 -3.65 -9.09
CA SER A 76 10.39 -4.54 -7.94
C SER A 76 9.13 -5.40 -7.87
N ARG A 77 9.29 -6.58 -7.27
CA ARG A 77 8.19 -7.45 -6.85
C ARG A 77 8.31 -7.65 -5.35
N ARG A 78 7.23 -7.39 -4.61
CA ARG A 78 7.18 -7.50 -3.16
C ARG A 78 5.87 -8.15 -2.74
N LYS A 79 5.93 -8.90 -1.66
CA LYS A 79 4.77 -9.52 -1.04
C LYS A 79 4.99 -9.54 0.46
N PHE A 80 4.09 -8.93 1.22
CA PHE A 80 4.19 -8.85 2.67
C PHE A 80 2.80 -8.72 3.29
N GLU A 81 2.70 -9.07 4.56
CA GLU A 81 1.50 -8.83 5.34
C GLU A 81 1.58 -7.44 5.98
N LYS A 82 0.45 -6.74 6.00
CA LYS A 82 0.33 -5.45 6.67
C LYS A 82 -1.00 -5.38 7.41
N TYR A 83 -0.94 -4.95 8.66
CA TYR A 83 -2.14 -4.54 9.38
C TYR A 83 -2.42 -3.07 9.08
N VAL A 84 -3.65 -2.77 8.69
CA VAL A 84 -4.12 -1.40 8.44
C VAL A 84 -5.06 -1.03 9.60
N SER A 85 -4.60 -0.13 10.45
CA SER A 85 -5.20 0.10 11.77
C SER A 85 -6.59 0.74 11.67
N GLU A 86 -6.74 1.67 10.73
CA GLU A 86 -7.93 2.44 10.39
C GLU A 86 -9.06 1.52 9.91
N LEU A 87 -8.69 0.47 9.17
CA LEU A 87 -9.61 -0.52 8.65
C LEU A 87 -9.80 -1.71 9.59
N ARG A 88 -8.95 -1.84 10.62
CA ARG A 88 -8.84 -3.00 11.54
C ARG A 88 -8.75 -4.33 10.79
N ARG A 89 -7.91 -4.37 9.76
CA ARG A 89 -7.79 -5.52 8.86
C ARG A 89 -6.34 -5.86 8.58
N TRP A 90 -6.10 -7.16 8.39
CA TRP A 90 -4.87 -7.66 7.82
C TRP A 90 -5.00 -7.81 6.32
N TYR A 91 -3.99 -7.31 5.61
CA TYR A 91 -3.86 -7.48 4.18
C TYR A 91 -2.58 -8.22 3.84
N LEU A 92 -2.67 -9.10 2.85
CA LEU A 92 -1.53 -9.58 2.11
C LEU A 92 -1.35 -8.65 0.91
N VAL A 93 -0.36 -7.77 1.01
CA VAL A 93 -0.04 -6.77 -0.01
C VAL A 93 0.91 -7.38 -1.02
N ASN A 94 0.51 -7.40 -2.29
CA ASN A 94 1.35 -7.78 -3.42
C ASN A 94 1.65 -6.53 -4.25
N ILE A 95 2.92 -6.23 -4.46
CA ILE A 95 3.38 -5.14 -5.32
C ILE A 95 4.13 -5.76 -6.49
N PHE A 96 3.73 -5.42 -7.70
CA PHE A 96 4.44 -5.84 -8.89
C PHE A 96 4.30 -4.80 -9.99
N GLY A 97 5.37 -4.60 -10.75
CA GLY A 97 5.30 -3.92 -12.02
C GLY A 97 4.64 -4.81 -13.06
N ASP A 98 3.68 -4.26 -13.80
CA ASP A 98 3.24 -4.83 -15.08
C ASP A 98 4.14 -4.23 -16.17
N SER A 99 4.64 -5.06 -17.08
CA SER A 99 5.74 -4.74 -18.00
C SER A 99 5.69 -3.30 -18.56
N GLY A 100 6.64 -2.45 -18.17
CA GLY A 100 6.71 -1.05 -18.60
C GLY A 100 6.84 -0.05 -17.44
N SER A 101 5.93 0.93 -17.42
CA SER A 101 5.93 2.06 -16.46
C SER A 101 4.83 1.95 -15.40
N GLU A 102 4.12 0.83 -15.33
CA GLU A 102 2.96 0.68 -14.45
C GLU A 102 3.26 -0.23 -13.26
N MET A 103 2.65 0.07 -12.12
CA MET A 103 2.78 -0.70 -10.89
C MET A 103 1.40 -0.96 -10.31
N ILE A 104 1.16 -2.20 -9.88
CA ILE A 104 -0.08 -2.62 -9.24
C ILE A 104 0.23 -3.02 -7.81
N LEU A 105 -0.53 -2.45 -6.87
CA LEU A 105 -0.58 -2.84 -5.47
C LEU A 105 -1.91 -3.55 -5.25
N PHE A 106 -1.86 -4.85 -4.94
CA PHE A 106 -3.03 -5.66 -4.65
C PHE A 106 -3.10 -5.96 -3.16
N TYR A 107 -4.22 -5.63 -2.52
CA TYR A 107 -4.52 -5.90 -1.12
C TYR A 107 -5.52 -7.04 -1.06
N SER A 108 -5.11 -8.19 -0.53
CA SER A 108 -6.03 -9.30 -0.23
C SER A 108 -6.34 -9.34 1.26
N ASP A 109 -7.62 -9.30 1.64
CA ASP A 109 -8.04 -9.34 3.04
C ASP A 109 -7.80 -10.75 3.62
N ILE A 110 -6.82 -10.84 4.51
CA ILE A 110 -6.45 -12.05 5.23
C ILE A 110 -6.85 -12.00 6.70
N THR A 111 -7.72 -11.06 7.10
CA THR A 111 -8.13 -10.85 8.50
C THR A 111 -8.72 -12.11 9.12
N LYS A 112 -9.52 -12.87 8.34
CA LYS A 112 -10.07 -14.16 8.77
C LYS A 112 -8.98 -15.21 8.99
N LEU A 113 -7.93 -15.22 8.16
CA LEU A 113 -6.78 -16.13 8.32
C LEU A 113 -5.98 -15.82 9.58
N LYS A 114 -5.96 -14.55 9.98
CA LYS A 114 -5.30 -14.07 11.19
C LYS A 114 -6.17 -14.20 12.45
N ASN A 115 -7.38 -14.76 12.35
CA ASN A 115 -8.32 -14.92 13.47
C ASN A 115 -8.57 -13.60 14.25
N GLY A 116 -8.53 -12.46 13.57
CA GLY A 116 -8.71 -11.16 14.24
C GLY A 116 -7.58 -10.76 15.20
N GLN A 117 -6.40 -11.39 15.11
CA GLN A 117 -5.21 -10.90 15.79
C GLN A 117 -5.00 -9.43 15.46
N ILE A 118 -4.80 -8.59 16.46
CA ILE A 118 -4.37 -7.21 16.29
C ILE A 118 -2.90 -7.20 16.71
N PRO A 119 -1.97 -6.62 15.92
CA PRO A 119 -0.60 -6.44 16.38
C PRO A 119 -0.62 -5.73 17.73
N THR A 120 -0.07 -6.35 18.77
CA THR A 120 0.20 -5.65 20.03
C THR A 120 1.31 -4.64 19.76
N GLN A 121 1.21 -3.40 20.29
CA GLN A 121 2.11 -2.25 20.07
C GLN A 121 3.61 -2.48 20.44
N GLY A 122 4.07 -3.72 20.65
CA GLY A 122 5.44 -4.06 21.05
C GLY A 122 6.39 -4.53 19.95
N ASP A 123 5.92 -4.73 18.70
CA ASP A 123 6.76 -5.31 17.63
C ASP A 123 7.51 -4.28 16.76
N ASP A 124 7.15 -2.98 16.80
CA ASP A 124 7.87 -1.92 16.07
C ASP A 124 9.01 -1.31 16.88
N THR A 125 8.88 -1.23 18.21
CA THR A 125 9.91 -0.68 19.10
C THR A 125 11.23 -1.46 19.02
N THR A 126 11.16 -2.77 18.73
CA THR A 126 12.36 -3.60 18.63
C THR A 126 13.20 -3.27 17.39
N LYS A 127 12.60 -2.79 16.29
CA LYS A 127 13.34 -2.44 15.07
C LYS A 127 14.06 -1.10 15.20
N GLU A 128 13.43 -0.10 15.81
CA GLU A 128 14.08 1.20 16.06
C GLU A 128 15.21 1.09 17.10
N GLU A 129 15.05 0.26 18.15
CA GLU A 129 16.12 0.01 19.13
C GLU A 129 17.31 -0.78 18.55
N LEU A 130 17.09 -1.67 17.57
CA LEU A 130 18.16 -2.40 16.88
C LEU A 130 19.01 -1.47 15.98
N ILE A 131 18.40 -0.45 15.38
CA ILE A 131 19.11 0.54 14.55
C ILE A 131 19.88 1.52 15.44
N ALA A 132 19.31 1.95 16.57
CA ALA A 132 19.97 2.87 17.51
C ALA A 132 21.16 2.24 18.27
N LYS A 133 21.21 0.91 18.40
CA LYS A 133 22.34 0.17 19.00
C LYS A 133 23.46 -0.20 18.02
N SER A 134 23.31 0.13 16.74
CA SER A 134 24.27 -0.22 15.68
C SER A 134 25.07 0.98 15.15
N VAL A 135 25.01 2.13 15.84
CA VAL A 135 25.75 3.37 15.53
C VAL A 135 26.68 3.72 16.69
#